data_AF-A0A6A5SEX1-F1
#
_entry.id   AF-A0A6A5SEX1-F1
#
_cell.length_a   1.000
_cell.length_b   1.000
_cell.length_c   1.000
_cell.angle_alpha   90.00
_cell.angle_beta   90.00
_cell.angle_gamma   90.00
#
_symmetry.space_group_name_H-M   'P 1'
#
loop_
_entity.id
_entity.type
_entity.pdbx_description
1 polymer ?
#
loop_
_entity_poly.entity_id
_entity_poly.type
_entity_poly.pdbx_seq_one_letter_code
_entity_poly.pdbx_strand_id
1 'polypeptide(L)'
;MHSGYAAREINILQRLSHTNIVRYYDNHMPFHRHATPWLVTKFCNIGTLKSLMEKYHLGGKLVPELFVWQIFESLAKAVRYCHDGPENKPRRIEEEQ
;
A
#
# COMPACT_ATOMS: atom_id res chain seq x y z
N MET A 1 24.68 -2.05 13.65
CA MET A 1 23.62 -1.23 13.02
C MET A 1 22.41 -2.11 12.85
N HIS A 2 21.22 -1.69 13.31
CA HIS A 2 20.00 -2.51 13.39
C HIS A 2 19.43 -2.90 12.01
N SER A 3 20.11 -3.78 11.27
CA SER A 3 19.80 -4.11 9.86
C SER A 3 18.72 -5.17 9.66
N GLY A 4 18.07 -5.64 10.72
CA GLY A 4 16.99 -6.64 10.63
C GLY A 4 15.62 -6.06 10.22
N TYR A 5 15.37 -4.78 10.52
CA TYR A 5 14.05 -4.17 10.28
C TYR A 5 13.72 -4.08 8.79
N ALA A 6 14.62 -3.56 7.96
CA ALA A 6 14.37 -3.44 6.52
C ALA A 6 14.14 -4.80 5.84
N ALA A 7 14.92 -5.82 6.19
CA ALA A 7 14.74 -7.18 5.66
C ALA A 7 13.39 -7.76 6.07
N ARG A 8 12.96 -7.53 7.32
CA ARG A 8 11.65 -7.95 7.82
C ARG A 8 10.51 -7.22 7.09
N GLU A 9 10.60 -5.90 6.96
CA GLU A 9 9.58 -5.09 6.26
C GLU A 9 9.46 -5.52 4.79
N ILE A 10 10.59 -5.77 4.09
CA ILE A 10 10.58 -6.29 2.72
C ILE A 10 9.92 -7.66 2.65
N ASN A 11 10.22 -8.58 3.57
CA ASN A 11 9.58 -9.90 3.61
C ASN A 11 8.06 -9.81 3.79
N ILE A 12 7.60 -8.89 4.63
CA ILE A 12 6.16 -8.61 4.81
C ILE A 12 5.58 -8.05 3.51
N LEU A 13 6.18 -7.01 2.93
CA LEU A 13 5.72 -6.37 1.70
C LEU A 13 5.63 -7.34 0.51
N GLN A 14 6.59 -8.27 0.39
CA GLN A 14 6.61 -9.31 -0.65
C GLN A 14 5.39 -10.24 -0.60
N ARG A 15 4.79 -10.43 0.57
CA ARG A 15 3.64 -11.34 0.76
C ARG A 15 2.29 -10.64 0.54
N LEU A 16 2.26 -9.31 0.50
CA LEU A 16 1.01 -8.56 0.33
C LEU A 16 0.58 -8.53 -1.14
N SER A 17 -0.65 -8.97 -1.42
CA SER A 17 -1.25 -8.96 -2.76
C SER A 17 -2.70 -8.49 -2.66
N HIS A 18 -2.90 -7.17 -2.74
CA HIS A 18 -4.21 -6.54 -2.59
C HIS A 18 -4.32 -5.28 -3.46
N THR A 19 -5.49 -5.05 -4.07
CA THR A 19 -5.70 -3.93 -5.02
C THR A 19 -5.48 -2.55 -4.38
N ASN A 20 -5.81 -2.40 -3.10
CA ASN A 20 -5.65 -1.15 -2.34
C ASN A 20 -4.31 -1.05 -1.58
N ILE A 21 -3.36 -1.95 -1.83
CA ILE A 21 -1.99 -1.88 -1.30
C ILE A 21 -1.03 -1.71 -2.48
N VAL A 22 -0.03 -0.84 -2.33
CA VAL A 22 0.98 -0.62 -3.37
C VAL A 22 1.74 -1.94 -3.60
N ARG A 23 1.72 -2.41 -4.85
CA ARG A 23 2.33 -3.68 -5.22
C ARG A 23 3.85 -3.61 -5.15
N TYR A 24 4.45 -4.57 -4.46
CA TYR A 24 5.88 -4.86 -4.49
C TYR A 24 6.25 -5.50 -5.85
N TYR A 25 7.40 -5.11 -6.42
CA TYR A 25 7.97 -5.75 -7.61
C TYR A 25 9.33 -6.41 -7.34
N ASP A 26 10.29 -5.66 -6.78
CA ASP A 26 11.64 -6.19 -6.56
C ASP A 26 12.40 -5.41 -5.47
N ASN A 27 13.49 -5.95 -4.93
CA ASN A 27 14.39 -5.26 -4.01
C ASN A 27 15.83 -5.76 -4.14
N HIS A 28 16.76 -4.99 -3.59
CA HIS A 28 18.12 -5.42 -3.36
C HIS A 28 18.61 -4.97 -1.98
N MET A 29 19.06 -5.93 -1.19
CA MET A 29 19.58 -5.74 0.16
C MET A 29 21.02 -6.27 0.25
N PRO A 30 22.01 -5.48 -0.18
CA PRO A 30 23.40 -5.92 -0.18
C PRO A 30 23.99 -5.96 1.24
N PHE A 31 24.83 -6.95 1.51
CA PHE A 31 25.59 -7.04 2.77
C PHE A 31 26.80 -6.08 2.81
N HIS A 32 27.17 -5.50 1.66
CA HIS A 32 28.35 -4.65 1.55
C HIS A 32 28.08 -3.24 2.10
N ARG A 33 28.96 -2.76 2.98
CA ARG A 33 28.83 -1.49 3.72
C ARG A 33 28.69 -0.22 2.86
N HIS A 34 29.11 -0.27 1.60
CA HIS A 34 29.03 0.86 0.66
C HIS A 34 27.90 0.73 -0.36
N ALA A 35 27.14 -0.37 -0.33
CA ALA A 35 26.07 -0.59 -1.29
C ALA A 35 24.74 -0.10 -0.72
N THR A 36 24.00 0.67 -1.53
CA THR A 36 22.72 1.26 -1.11
C THR A 36 21.59 0.28 -1.41
N PRO A 37 20.76 -0.09 -0.41
CA PRO A 37 19.59 -0.92 -0.65
C PRO A 37 18.54 -0.17 -1.46
N TRP A 38 17.78 -0.90 -2.28
CA TRP A 38 16.70 -0.33 -3.09
C TRP A 38 15.47 -1.23 -3.14
N LEU A 39 14.31 -0.62 -3.45
CA LEU A 39 13.00 -1.25 -3.50
C LEU A 39 12.22 -0.70 -4.72
N VAL A 40 11.62 -1.61 -5.48
CA VAL A 40 10.82 -1.32 -6.67
C VAL A 40 9.36 -1.65 -6.35
N THR A 41 8.47 -0.68 -6.56
CA THR A 41 7.04 -0.78 -6.29
C THR A 41 6.21 -0.22 -7.45
N LYS A 42 4.89 -0.46 -7.42
CA LYS A 42 3.95 0.18 -8.33
C LYS A 42 4.02 1.71 -8.21
N PHE A 43 4.25 2.37 -9.34
CA PHE A 43 4.19 3.82 -9.43
C PHE A 43 2.73 4.33 -9.36
N CYS A 44 2.47 5.26 -8.44
CA CYS A 44 1.19 5.93 -8.27
C CYS A 44 1.24 7.33 -8.91
N ASN A 45 0.83 7.43 -10.17
CA ASN A 45 0.95 8.64 -11.00
C ASN A 45 0.20 9.88 -10.45
N ILE A 46 -0.85 9.69 -9.66
CA ILE A 46 -1.64 10.80 -9.08
C ILE A 46 -0.98 11.37 -7.80
N GLY A 47 0.06 10.72 -7.28
CA GLY A 47 0.75 11.15 -6.07
C GLY A 47 0.03 10.72 -4.79
N THR A 48 0.09 11.57 -3.76
CA THR A 48 -0.37 11.24 -2.40
C THR A 48 -1.68 11.93 -2.04
N LEU A 49 -2.39 11.39 -1.06
CA LEU A 49 -3.57 12.06 -0.48
C LEU A 49 -3.22 13.43 0.14
N LYS A 50 -2.00 13.60 0.66
CA LYS A 50 -1.55 14.89 1.17
C LYS A 50 -1.53 15.96 0.07
N SER A 51 -0.94 15.65 -1.08
CA SER A 51 -0.91 16.55 -2.23
C SER A 51 -2.32 16.88 -2.73
N LEU A 52 -3.24 15.91 -2.66
CA LEU A 52 -4.64 16.15 -2.98
C LEU A 52 -5.30 17.11 -1.97
N MET A 53 -5.10 16.90 -0.67
CA MET A 53 -5.64 17.78 0.37
C MET A 53 -5.12 19.21 0.24
N GLU A 54 -3.83 19.37 -0.03
CA GLU A 54 -3.19 20.67 -0.28
C GLU A 54 -3.83 21.39 -1.48
N LYS A 55 -4.11 20.66 -2.57
CA LYS A 55 -4.79 21.22 -3.75
C LYS A 55 -6.19 21.76 -3.41
N TYR A 56 -6.97 21.03 -2.63
CA TYR A 56 -8.30 21.46 -2.20
C TYR A 56 -8.23 22.66 -1.23
N HIS A 57 -7.29 22.62 -0.29
CA HIS A 57 -7.06 23.69 0.66
C HIS A 57 -6.67 25.01 -0.04
N LEU A 58 -5.68 24.97 -0.94
CA LEU A 58 -5.26 26.13 -1.74
C LEU A 58 -6.37 26.63 -2.67
N GLY A 59 -7.21 25.72 -3.15
CA GLY A 59 -8.38 26.06 -3.97
C GLY A 59 -9.58 26.61 -3.19
N GLY A 60 -9.51 26.67 -1.84
CA GLY A 60 -10.63 27.08 -0.99
C GLY A 60 -11.86 26.18 -1.12
N LYS A 61 -11.67 24.92 -1.54
CA LYS A 61 -12.75 23.96 -1.77
C LYS A 61 -12.66 22.80 -0.79
N LEU A 62 -13.81 22.26 -0.39
CA LEU A 62 -13.87 21.02 0.35
C LEU A 62 -13.76 19.82 -0.59
N VAL A 63 -13.19 18.73 -0.08
CA VAL A 63 -13.16 17.45 -0.79
C VAL A 63 -14.59 16.90 -0.88
N PRO A 64 -15.06 16.43 -2.05
CA PRO A 64 -16.39 15.85 -2.18
C PRO A 64 -16.60 14.65 -1.25
N GLU A 65 -17.74 14.59 -0.58
CA GLU A 65 -18.03 13.54 0.41
C GLU A 65 -17.93 12.13 -0.17
N LEU A 66 -18.50 11.92 -1.37
CA LEU A 66 -18.42 10.63 -2.07
C LEU A 66 -16.97 10.16 -2.27
N PHE A 67 -16.05 11.09 -2.55
CA PHE A 67 -14.64 10.77 -2.71
C PHE A 67 -14.01 10.35 -1.37
N VAL A 68 -14.37 11.01 -0.27
CA VAL A 68 -13.93 10.62 1.07
C VAL A 68 -14.37 9.19 1.38
N TRP A 69 -15.62 8.84 1.08
CA TRP A 69 -16.14 7.49 1.28
C TRP A 69 -15.41 6.43 0.43
N GLN A 70 -15.07 6.74 -0.83
CA GLN A 70 -14.29 5.83 -1.68
C GLN A 70 -12.88 5.57 -1.14
N ILE A 71 -12.21 6.60 -0.63
CA ILE A 71 -10.90 6.46 0.02
C ILE A 71 -11.03 5.65 1.31
N PHE A 72 -12.02 5.96 2.13
CA PHE A 72 -12.28 5.21 3.37
C PHE A 72 -12.52 3.73 3.11
N GLU A 73 -13.40 3.38 2.17
CA GLU A 73 -13.70 2.00 1.82
C GLU A 73 -12.43 1.26 1.34
N SER A 74 -11.65 1.91 0.48
CA SER A 74 -10.39 1.37 -0.04
C SER A 74 -9.36 1.10 1.06
N LEU A 75 -9.20 2.04 1.99
CA LEU A 75 -8.30 1.91 3.14
C LEU A 75 -8.79 0.84 4.11
N ALA A 76 -10.09 0.80 4.40
CA ALA A 76 -10.68 -0.21 5.29
C ALA A 76 -10.49 -1.63 4.72
N LYS A 77 -10.68 -1.83 3.41
CA LYS A 77 -10.39 -3.12 2.74
C LYS A 77 -8.91 -3.50 2.86
N ALA A 78 -7.99 -2.55 2.65
CA ALA A 78 -6.55 -2.78 2.81
C ALA A 78 -6.17 -3.16 4.25
N VAL A 79 -6.69 -2.42 5.25
CA VAL A 79 -6.42 -2.69 6.67
C VAL A 79 -6.99 -4.03 7.09
N ARG A 80 -8.21 -4.37 6.66
CA ARG A 80 -8.80 -5.69 6.90
C ARG A 80 -7.90 -6.80 6.34
N TYR A 81 -7.42 -6.66 5.10
CA TYR A 81 -6.47 -7.61 4.52
C TYR A 81 -5.18 -7.74 5.35
N CYS A 82 -4.66 -6.63 5.88
CA CYS A 82 -3.49 -6.66 6.76
C CYS A 82 -3.77 -7.38 8.09
N HIS A 83 -4.97 -7.24 8.65
CA HIS A 83 -5.37 -7.93 9.89
C HIS A 83 -5.60 -9.43 9.67
N ASP A 84 -6.28 -9.80 8.59
CA ASP A 84 -6.59 -11.20 8.25
C ASP A 84 -5.34 -11.98 7.81
N GLY A 85 -4.36 -11.27 7.26
CA GLY A 85 -3.13 -11.82 6.72
C GLY A 85 -3.29 -12.32 5.28
N PRO A 86 -2.19 -12.35 4.49
CA PRO A 86 -2.22 -12.69 3.07
C PRO A 86 -2.60 -14.16 2.76
N GLU A 87 -2.58 -15.03 3.78
CA GLU A 87 -2.90 -16.45 3.65
C GLU A 87 -4.39 -16.74 3.85
N ASN A 88 -5.13 -15.80 4.44
CA ASN A 88 -6.57 -15.91 4.62
C ASN A 88 -7.28 -15.48 3.34
N LYS A 89 -7.21 -16.33 2.30
CA LYS A 89 -8.00 -16.11 1.09
C LYS A 89 -9.48 -16.21 1.45
N PRO A 90 -10.32 -15.20 1.14
CA PRO A 90 -11.75 -15.34 1.33
C PRO A 90 -12.21 -16.56 0.53
N ARG A 91 -12.92 -17.49 1.19
CA ARG A 91 -13.66 -18.55 0.50
C ARG A 91 -14.49 -17.86 -0.57
N ARG A 92 -14.22 -18.13 -1.86
CA ARG A 92 -15.11 -17.70 -2.93
C ARG A 92 -16.48 -18.26 -2.57
N ILE A 93 -17.42 -17.38 -2.27
CA ILE A 93 -18.82 -17.72 -2.44
C ILE A 93 -18.95 -17.76 -3.96
N GLU A 94 -19.00 -18.98 -4.50
CA GLU A 94 -19.41 -19.20 -5.87
C GLU A 94 -20.83 -18.62 -5.95
N GLU A 95 -20.97 -17.48 -6.62
CA GLU A 95 -22.28 -16.97 -7.02
C GLU A 95 -22.81 -17.98 -8.04
N GLU A 96 -23.62 -18.92 -7.55
CA GLU A 96 -24.48 -19.79 -8.36
C GLU A 96 -25.38 -18.90 -9.22
N GLN A 97 -25.36 -19.19 -10.52
CA GLN A 97 -26.19 -18.58 -11.57
C GLN A 97 -27.64 -19.08 -11.49
#